data_AF-A0A1D9QMB0-F1
#
_entry.id   AF-A0A1D9QMB0-F1
#
_cell.length_a   1.000
_cell.length_b   1.000
_cell.length_c   1.000
_cell.angle_alpha   90.00
_cell.angle_beta   90.00
_cell.angle_gamma   90.00
#
_symmetry.space_group_name_H-M   'P 1'
#
loop_
_entity.id
_entity.type
_entity.pdbx_description
1 polymer ?
#
loop_
_entity_poly.entity_id
_entity_poly.type
_entity_poly.pdbx_seq_one_letter_code
_entity_poly.pdbx_strand_id
1 'polypeptide(L)'
;MATPSPPSLSKTLSDKASNLLHKVNDAQAIYNPVTQLLDTYLSSEEVLALPTRSRKLLTALCLEFKATTERHFDALITGHHPPPESLRTPPPTLRYPL
;
A
#
# COMPACT_ATOMS: atom_id res chain seq x y z
N MET A 1 -9.21 -12.14 -47.37
CA MET A 1 -8.62 -11.71 -46.08
C MET A 1 -9.65 -11.99 -45.00
N ALA A 2 -9.38 -12.90 -44.07
CA ALA A 2 -10.30 -13.20 -42.99
C ALA A 2 -10.15 -12.14 -41.90
N THR A 3 -11.19 -11.33 -41.69
CA THR A 3 -11.27 -10.43 -40.54
C THR A 3 -11.34 -11.27 -39.26
N PRO A 4 -10.48 -11.05 -38.26
CA PRO A 4 -10.56 -11.77 -37.00
C PRO A 4 -11.90 -11.46 -36.33
N SER A 5 -12.66 -12.50 -35.99
CA SER A 5 -13.90 -12.35 -35.23
C SER A 5 -13.60 -11.64 -33.90
N PRO A 6 -14.44 -10.70 -33.46
CA PRO A 6 -14.25 -10.04 -32.17
C PRO A 6 -14.21 -11.10 -31.05
N PRO A 7 -13.33 -10.94 -30.05
CA PRO A 7 -13.23 -11.89 -28.96
C PRO A 7 -14.59 -12.00 -28.25
N SER A 8 -14.97 -13.22 -27.86
CA SER A 8 -16.16 -13.41 -27.05
C SER A 8 -16.02 -12.63 -25.73
N LEU A 9 -17.13 -12.09 -25.22
CA LEU A 9 -17.12 -11.37 -23.92
C LEU A 9 -16.51 -12.23 -22.80
N SER A 10 -16.75 -13.55 -22.84
CA SER A 10 -16.15 -14.52 -21.92
C SER A 10 -14.63 -14.53 -22.01
N LYS A 11 -14.05 -14.46 -23.21
CA LYS A 11 -12.59 -14.42 -23.39
C LYS A 11 -12.01 -13.10 -22.88
N THR A 12 -12.65 -11.98 -23.22
CA THR A 12 -12.22 -10.64 -22.75
C THR A 12 -12.28 -10.51 -21.23
N LEU A 13 -13.30 -11.09 -20.59
CA LEU A 13 -13.42 -11.12 -19.13
C LEU A 13 -12.33 -11.99 -18.50
N SER A 14 -12.07 -13.17 -19.07
CA SER A 14 -11.01 -14.07 -18.61
C SER A 14 -9.64 -13.41 -18.70
N ASP A 15 -9.33 -12.75 -19.82
CA ASP A 15 -8.06 -12.05 -20.03
C ASP A 15 -7.89 -10.90 -19.02
N LYS A 16 -8.96 -10.14 -18.74
CA LYS A 16 -8.95 -9.09 -17.70
C LYS A 16 -8.72 -9.67 -16.30
N ALA A 17 -9.36 -10.80 -15.97
CA ALA A 17 -9.18 -11.47 -14.68
C ALA A 17 -7.75 -11.99 -14.51
N SER A 18 -7.18 -12.63 -15.53
CA SER A 18 -5.78 -13.09 -15.50
C SER A 18 -4.79 -11.93 -15.35
N ASN A 19 -5.01 -10.82 -16.04
CA ASN A 19 -4.17 -9.62 -15.89
C ASN A 19 -4.28 -9.02 -14.48
N LEU A 20 -5.47 -9.00 -13.88
CA LEU A 20 -5.67 -8.53 -12.52
C LEU A 20 -4.91 -9.42 -11.51
N LEU A 21 -5.00 -10.74 -11.67
CA LEU A 21 -4.27 -11.69 -10.82
C LEU A 21 -2.76 -11.51 -10.93
N HIS A 22 -2.24 -11.25 -12.14
CA HIS A 22 -0.82 -10.98 -12.34
C HIS A 22 -0.38 -9.72 -11.58
N LYS A 23 -1.15 -8.62 -11.69
CA LYS A 23 -0.87 -7.38 -10.96
C LYS A 23 -0.89 -7.57 -9.44
N VAL A 24 -1.84 -8.37 -8.94
CA VAL A 24 -1.91 -8.70 -7.50
C VAL A 24 -0.66 -9.44 -7.06
N ASN A 25 -0.22 -10.44 -7.82
CA ASN A 25 1.00 -11.19 -7.50
C ASN A 25 2.26 -10.30 -7.54
N ASP A 26 2.40 -9.45 -8.56
CA ASP A 26 3.54 -8.54 -8.68
C ASP A 26 3.59 -7.54 -7.51
N ALA A 27 2.44 -6.94 -7.20
CA ALA A 27 2.33 -6.03 -6.07
C ALA A 27 2.65 -6.75 -4.75
N GLN A 28 2.10 -7.94 -4.53
CA GLN A 28 2.37 -8.74 -3.34
C GLN A 28 3.88 -9.05 -3.20
N ALA A 29 4.54 -9.42 -4.30
CA ALA A 29 5.98 -9.71 -4.30
C ALA A 29 6.84 -8.51 -3.92
N ILE A 30 6.42 -7.28 -4.28
CA ILE A 30 7.13 -6.04 -3.96
C ILE A 30 6.86 -5.60 -2.51
N TYR A 31 5.59 -5.63 -2.10
CA TYR A 31 5.17 -4.95 -0.87
C TYR A 31 5.22 -5.85 0.38
N ASN A 32 5.05 -7.16 0.23
CA ASN A 32 5.06 -8.10 1.35
C ASN A 32 6.44 -8.19 2.06
N PRO A 33 7.59 -8.18 1.37
CA PRO A 33 8.90 -8.12 2.03
C PRO A 33 9.08 -6.85 2.87
N VAL A 34 8.53 -5.73 2.40
CA VAL A 34 8.63 -4.43 3.07
C VAL A 34 7.81 -4.42 4.36
N THR A 35 6.58 -4.93 4.33
CA THR A 35 5.74 -5.03 5.53
C THR A 35 6.35 -5.98 6.56
N GLN A 36 6.87 -7.13 6.14
CA GLN A 36 7.56 -8.09 7.01
C GLN A 36 8.82 -7.53 7.65
N LEU A 37 9.61 -6.75 6.90
CA LEU A 37 10.80 -6.09 7.43
C LEU A 37 10.43 -5.10 8.54
N LEU A 38 9.37 -4.31 8.34
CA LEU A 38 8.90 -3.36 9.35
C LEU A 38 8.36 -4.07 10.60
N ASP A 39 7.63 -5.17 10.44
CA ASP A 39 7.18 -5.97 11.58
C ASP A 39 8.33 -6.58 12.37
N THR A 40 9.34 -7.09 11.65
CA THR A 40 10.55 -7.66 12.25
C THR A 40 11.32 -6.57 13.00
N TYR A 41 11.47 -5.38 12.40
CA TYR A 41 12.12 -4.24 13.03
C TYR A 41 11.40 -3.79 14.30
N LEU A 42 10.07 -3.65 14.26
CA LEU A 42 9.29 -3.26 15.45
C LEU A 42 9.33 -4.30 16.58
N SER A 43 9.57 -5.56 16.22
CA SER A 43 9.69 -6.68 17.16
C SER A 43 11.12 -6.90 17.65
N SER A 44 12.10 -6.14 17.14
CA SER A 44 13.52 -6.33 17.47
C SER A 44 13.82 -5.87 18.90
N GLU A 45 14.77 -6.53 19.55
CA GLU A 45 15.15 -6.20 20.93
C GLU A 45 15.66 -4.77 21.04
N GLU A 46 16.34 -4.25 20.01
CA GLU A 46 16.84 -2.88 19.99
C GLU A 46 15.69 -1.86 20.04
N VAL A 47 14.61 -2.10 19.30
CA VAL A 47 13.43 -1.22 19.31
C VAL A 47 12.62 -1.40 20.58
N LEU A 48 12.52 -2.62 21.10
CA LEU A 48 11.82 -2.90 22.35
C LEU A 48 12.53 -2.29 23.56
N ALA A 49 13.86 -2.21 23.55
CA ALA A 49 14.68 -1.59 24.59
C ALA A 49 14.61 -0.04 24.60
N LEU A 50 14.04 0.59 23.58
CA LEU A 50 13.89 2.05 23.53
C LEU A 50 12.92 2.57 24.60
N PRO A 51 13.12 3.83 25.06
CA PRO A 51 12.15 4.52 25.88
C PRO A 51 10.76 4.49 25.24
N THR A 52 9.71 4.33 26.05
CA THR A 52 8.34 4.16 25.57
C THR A 52 7.89 5.26 24.60
N ARG A 53 8.33 6.50 24.81
CA ARG A 53 8.03 7.62 23.91
C ARG A 53 8.63 7.43 22.52
N SER A 54 9.91 7.08 22.44
CA SER A 54 10.62 6.85 21.17
C SER A 54 10.06 5.63 20.45
N ARG A 55 9.78 4.55 21.19
CA ARG A 55 9.16 3.35 20.64
C ARG A 55 7.79 3.64 20.03
N LYS A 56 6.93 4.40 20.73
CA LYS A 56 5.62 4.83 20.21
C LYS A 56 5.73 5.64 18.91
N LEU A 57 6.69 6.56 18.83
CA LEU A 57 6.92 7.36 17.62
C LEU A 57 7.39 6.49 16.45
N LEU A 58 8.33 5.57 16.69
CA LEU A 58 8.79 4.61 15.67
C LEU A 58 7.66 3.70 15.20
N THR A 59 6.85 3.17 16.12
CA THR A 59 5.67 2.38 15.76
C THR A 59 4.71 3.19 14.89
N ALA A 60 4.43 4.44 15.24
CA ALA A 60 3.56 5.31 14.43
C ALA A 60 4.12 5.52 13.01
N LEU A 61 5.42 5.82 12.88
CA LEU A 61 6.07 5.98 11.58
C LEU A 61 6.02 4.70 10.73
N CYS A 62 6.30 3.55 11.32
CA CYS A 62 6.21 2.27 10.62
C CYS A 62 4.77 1.96 10.16
N LEU A 63 3.76 2.29 10.98
CA LEU A 63 2.35 2.15 10.61
C LEU A 63 1.95 3.10 9.47
N GLU A 64 2.39 4.36 9.50
CA GLU A 64 2.15 5.32 8.42
C GLU A 64 2.80 4.86 7.10
N PHE A 65 4.01 4.31 7.17
CA PHE A 65 4.69 3.76 6.02
C PHE A 65 3.93 2.56 5.43
N LYS A 66 3.46 1.63 6.29
CA LYS A 66 2.61 0.51 5.85
C LYS A 66 1.32 0.98 5.20
N ALA A 67 0.59 1.90 5.82
CA ALA A 67 -0.66 2.44 5.27
C ALA A 67 -0.45 3.16 3.93
N THR A 68 0.70 3.81 3.74
CA THR A 68 1.07 4.42 2.47
C THR A 68 1.39 3.37 1.41
N THR A 69 2.11 2.33 1.81
CA THR A 69 2.44 1.18 0.96
C THR A 69 1.18 0.45 0.48
N GLU A 70 0.23 0.19 1.38
CA GLU A 70 -1.08 -0.40 1.06
C GLU A 70 -1.88 0.47 0.08
N ARG A 71 -1.90 1.80 0.28
CA ARG A 71 -2.54 2.71 -0.68
C ARG A 71 -1.90 2.64 -2.07
N HIS A 72 -0.58 2.50 -2.16
CA HIS A 72 0.10 2.31 -3.44
C HIS A 72 -0.15 0.92 -4.04
N PHE A 73 -0.26 -0.12 -3.22
CA PHE A 73 -0.70 -1.44 -3.65
C PHE A 73 -2.09 -1.35 -4.31
N ASP A 74 -3.07 -0.80 -3.60
CA ASP A 74 -4.44 -0.65 -4.08
C ASP A 74 -4.51 0.15 -5.38
N ALA A 75 -3.69 1.20 -5.50
CA ALA A 75 -3.55 1.99 -6.72
C ALA A 75 -3.09 1.16 -7.92
N LEU A 76 -2.11 0.29 -7.70
CA LEU A 76 -1.50 -0.52 -8.74
C LEU A 76 -2.47 -1.61 -9.23
N ILE A 77 -3.27 -2.16 -8.31
CA ILE A 77 -4.33 -3.13 -8.64
C ILE A 77 -5.50 -2.46 -9.36
N THR A 78 -5.99 -1.34 -8.84
CA THR A 78 -7.18 -0.64 -9.39
C THR A 78 -6.86 0.18 -10.65
N GLY A 79 -5.58 0.46 -10.93
CA GLY A 79 -5.16 1.27 -12.06
C GLY A 79 -5.44 2.77 -11.89
N HIS A 80 -5.92 3.20 -10.72
CA HIS A 80 -6.11 4.59 -10.37
C HIS A 80 -5.04 5.01 -9.36
N HIS A 81 -4.18 5.95 -9.76
CA HIS A 81 -3.23 6.56 -8.82
C HIS A 81 -4.01 7.30 -7.73
N PRO A 82 -3.68 7.13 -6.43
CA PRO A 82 -4.30 7.91 -5.37
C PRO A 82 -3.99 9.38 -5.64
N PRO A 83 -4.96 10.28 -5.42
CA PRO A 83 -4.71 11.70 -5.54
C PRO A 83 -3.55 12.08 -4.61
N PRO A 84 -2.63 12.97 -5.05
CA PRO A 84 -1.50 13.39 -4.23
C PRO A 84 -1.99 13.91 -2.87
N GLU A 85 -1.32 13.48 -1.80
CA GLU A 85 -1.66 13.80 -0.41
C GLU A 85 -1.71 15.31 -0.11
N SER A 86 -1.22 16.15 -1.02
CA SER A 86 -1.28 17.62 -0.93
C SER A 86 -2.69 18.22 -0.84
N LEU A 87 -3.75 17.43 -1.03
CA LEU A 87 -5.16 17.85 -0.86
C LEU A 87 -5.79 17.42 0.47
N ARG A 88 -5.07 16.69 1.33
CA ARG A 88 -5.54 16.43 2.70
C ARG A 88 -5.09 17.60 3.57
N THR A 89 -5.99 18.56 3.76
CA THR A 89 -5.86 19.61 4.77
C THR A 89 -5.27 19.01 6.06
N PRO A 90 -4.22 19.62 6.65
CA PRO A 90 -3.73 19.17 7.95
C PRO A 90 -4.89 19.15 8.95
N PRO A 91 -4.91 18.21 9.91
CA PRO A 91 -5.89 18.27 10.99
C PRO A 91 -5.79 19.65 11.64
N PRO A 92 -6.92 20.27 12.04
CA PRO A 92 -6.88 21.58 12.66
C PRO A 92 -5.95 21.49 13.87
N THR A 93 -4.90 22.31 13.84
CA THR A 93 -3.98 22.48 14.96
C THR A 93 -4.80 22.77 16.21
N LEU A 94 -4.93 21.80 17.11
CA LEU A 94 -5.37 22.06 18.47
C LEU A 94 -4.28 22.93 19.12
N ARG A 95 -4.46 24.25 19.02
CA ARG A 95 -3.80 25.23 19.86
C ARG A 95 -4.16 24.89 21.30
N TYR A 96 -3.23 24.29 22.03
CA TYR A 96 -3.29 24.29 23.49
C TYR A 96 -2.96 25.71 23.98
N PRO A 97 -3.81 26.34 24.81
CA PRO A 97 -3.42 27.57 25.49
C PRO A 97 -2.45 27.25 26.63
N LEU A 98 -1.39 28.06 26.72
CA LEU A 98 -0.51 28.20 27.89
C LEU A 98 -1.26 28.95 29.00
#